data_AF-A0A3S0PMJ9-F1
#
_entry.id   AF-A0A3S0PMJ9-F1
#
_cell.length_a   1.000
_cell.length_b   1.000
_cell.length_c   1.000
_cell.angle_alpha   90.00
_cell.angle_beta   90.00
_cell.angle_gamma   90.00
#
_symmetry.space_group_name_H-M   'P 1'
#
loop_
_entity.id
_entity.type
_entity.pdbx_description
1 polymer ?
#
loop_
_entity_poly.entity_id
_entity_poly.type
_entity_poly.pdbx_seq_one_letter_code
_entity_poly.pdbx_strand_id
1 'polypeptide(L)' 'MKRAELDVVVLDEDLPDEGLVKGAVGTIVMVFDTPTLGYLVEFCDEEGRTIAMPALLPAQLKSYFIPGTLKTRLVRPE' A
#
# COMPACT_ATOMS: atom_id res chain seq x y z
N MET A 1 3.62 1.79 -11.64
CA MET A 1 4.81 2.40 -10.99
C MET A 1 5.41 1.37 -10.05
N LYS A 2 6.74 1.30 -9.95
CA LYS A 2 7.42 0.52 -8.91
C LYS A 2 7.17 1.22 -7.57
N ARG A 3 6.80 0.47 -6.53
CA ARG A 3 6.61 1.01 -5.18
C ARG A 3 7.95 1.11 -4.45
N ALA A 4 8.09 2.08 -3.57
CA ALA A 4 9.27 2.32 -2.76
C ALA A 4 8.91 2.44 -1.27
N GLU A 5 9.92 2.54 -0.41
CA GLU A 5 9.73 2.91 0.99
C GLU A 5 8.99 4.24 1.10
N LEU A 6 8.15 4.36 2.12
CA LEU A 6 7.25 5.49 2.40
C LEU A 6 6.07 5.65 1.43
N ASP A 7 5.92 4.78 0.43
CA ASP A 7 4.69 4.74 -0.38
C ASP A 7 3.52 4.24 0.47
N VAL A 8 2.39 4.93 0.35
CA VAL A 8 1.12 4.54 0.96
C VAL A 8 0.40 3.54 0.05
N VAL A 9 -0.04 2.43 0.63
CA VAL A 9 -0.68 1.32 -0.05
C VAL A 9 -1.97 0.92 0.64
N VAL A 10 -2.81 0.18 -0.09
CA VAL A 10 -4.07 -0.36 0.42
C VAL A 10 -4.03 -1.87 0.32
N LEU A 11 -4.38 -2.56 1.40
CA LEU A 11 -4.48 -4.02 1.42
C LEU A 11 -5.67 -4.49 0.55
N ASP A 12 -5.47 -5.47 -0.32
CA ASP A 12 -6.50 -5.95 -1.27
C ASP A 12 -7.20 -7.25 -0.83
N GLU A 13 -6.90 -7.77 0.34
CA GLU A 13 -7.54 -8.95 0.92
C GLU A 13 -7.60 -8.85 2.45
N ASP A 14 -8.38 -9.71 3.09
CA ASP A 14 -8.40 -9.81 4.55
C ASP A 14 -7.21 -10.67 5.02
N LEU A 15 -6.55 -10.24 6.10
CA LEU A 15 -5.52 -11.00 6.79
C LEU A 15 -5.95 -11.15 8.26
N PRO A 16 -6.91 -12.05 8.56
CA PRO A 16 -7.54 -12.13 9.88
C PRO A 16 -6.55 -12.47 11.00
N ASP A 17 -5.51 -13.26 10.72
CA ASP A 17 -4.47 -13.62 11.69
C ASP A 17 -3.61 -12.41 12.11
N GLU A 18 -3.50 -11.41 11.24
CA GLU A 18 -2.81 -10.13 11.49
C GLU A 18 -3.78 -9.05 12.02
N GLY A 19 -5.07 -9.36 12.16
CA GLY A 19 -6.10 -8.39 12.53
C GLY A 19 -6.37 -7.32 11.46
N LEU A 20 -6.03 -7.59 10.19
CA LEU A 20 -6.19 -6.64 9.09
C LEU A 20 -7.37 -7.02 8.18
N VAL A 21 -8.07 -6.00 7.72
CA VAL A 21 -9.16 -6.13 6.74
C VAL A 21 -8.78 -5.51 5.41
N LYS A 22 -9.35 -6.04 4.33
CA LYS A 22 -9.26 -5.45 2.99
C LYS A 22 -9.64 -3.98 3.04
N GLY A 23 -8.84 -3.14 2.39
CA GLY A 23 -9.01 -1.69 2.41
C GLY A 23 -8.21 -0.97 3.49
N ALA A 24 -7.57 -1.70 4.42
CA ALA A 24 -6.64 -1.10 5.38
C ALA A 24 -5.52 -0.35 4.64
N VAL A 25 -5.22 0.85 5.13
CA VAL A 25 -4.18 1.73 4.58
C VAL A 25 -2.91 1.50 5.38
N GLY A 26 -1.81 1.24 4.69
CA GLY A 26 -0.50 1.02 5.30
C GLY A 26 0.60 1.75 4.56
N THR A 27 1.79 1.78 5.17
CA THR A 27 2.98 2.41 4.59
C THR A 27 4.07 1.37 4.38
N ILE A 28 4.69 1.36 3.21
CA ILE A 28 5.85 0.49 2.96
C ILE A 28 7.03 0.98 3.80
N VAL A 29 7.51 0.16 4.72
CA VAL A 29 8.68 0.47 5.56
C VAL A 29 9.96 -0.20 5.06
N MET A 30 9.83 -1.24 4.22
CA MET A 30 10.96 -1.90 3.57
C MET A 30 10.54 -2.56 2.26
N VAL A 31 11.43 -2.52 1.26
CA VAL A 31 11.26 -3.25 -0.01
C VAL A 31 12.21 -4.45 -0.03
N PHE A 32 11.67 -5.65 -0.24
CA PHE A 32 12.44 -6.85 -0.53
C PHE A 32 12.54 -7.04 -2.04
N ASP A 33 13.73 -7.29 -2.57
CA ASP A 33 13.94 -7.56 -4.01
C ASP A 33 14.43 -8.99 -4.30
N THR A 34 14.88 -9.71 -3.27
CA THR A 34 15.50 -11.04 -3.37
C THR A 34 14.94 -11.96 -2.26
N PRO A 35 14.49 -13.19 -2.56
CA PRO A 35 14.47 -13.84 -3.88
C PRO A 35 13.32 -13.35 -4.79
N THR A 36 12.32 -12.67 -4.24
CA THR A 36 11.20 -12.12 -4.99
C THR A 36 10.80 -10.76 -4.42
N LEU A 37 10.19 -9.93 -5.26
CA LEU A 37 9.67 -8.63 -4.85
C LEU A 37 8.61 -8.79 -3.76
N GLY A 38 8.79 -8.09 -2.64
CA GLY A 38 7.84 -8.02 -1.54
C GLY A 38 8.00 -6.72 -0.77
N TYR A 39 7.07 -6.44 0.14
CA TYR A 39 7.05 -5.21 0.91
C TYR A 39 6.74 -5.52 2.36
N LEU A 40 7.56 -5.03 3.29
CA LEU A 40 7.16 -4.94 4.68
C LEU A 40 6.27 -3.70 4.81
N VAL A 41 5.02 -3.88 5.23
CA VAL A 41 4.04 -2.79 5.29
C VAL A 41 3.59 -2.63 6.73
N GLU A 42 3.75 -1.44 7.30
CA GLU A 42 3.20 -1.11 8.60
C GLU A 42 1.76 -0.60 8.45
N PHE A 43 0.85 -1.18 9.24
CA PHE A 43 -0.52 -0.72 9.41
C PHE A 43 -0.69 -0.19 10.83
N CYS A 44 -1.23 1.02 10.97
CA CYS A 44 -1.45 1.65 12.27
C CYS A 44 -2.94 1.95 12.51
N ASP A 45 -3.31 2.05 13.78
CA ASP A 45 -4.61 2.58 14.20
C ASP A 45 -4.66 4.11 14.07
N GLU A 46 -5.81 4.71 14.40
CA GLU A 46 -6.03 6.16 14.35
C GLU A 46 -5.13 6.95 15.32
N GLU A 47 -4.55 6.28 16.30
CA GLU A 47 -3.64 6.86 17.30
C GLU A 47 -2.16 6.68 16.91
N GLY A 48 -1.92 6.09 15.73
CA GLY A 48 -0.59 5.85 15.18
C GLY A 48 0.12 4.62 15.77
N ARG A 49 -0.59 3.75 16.50
CA ARG A 49 -0.01 2.51 17.02
C ARG A 49 -0.05 1.43 15.96
N THR A 50 1.06 0.70 15.81
CA THR A 50 1.14 -0.45 14.91
C THR A 50 0.11 -1.51 15.30
N ILE A 51 -0.75 -1.86 14.35
CA ILE A 51 -1.67 -3.01 14.42
C ILE A 51 -0.90 -4.26 14.00
N ALA A 52 -0.25 -4.20 12.84
CA ALA A 52 0.53 -5.30 12.27
C ALA A 52 1.57 -4.79 11.28
N MET A 53 2.58 -5.61 11.00
CA MET A 53 3.64 -5.29 10.04
C MET A 53 4.02 -6.51 9.18
N PRO A 54 3.10 -7.03 8.33
CA PRO A 54 3.34 -8.22 7.52
C PRO A 54 4.24 -7.94 6.31
N ALA A 55 4.91 -9.00 5.83
CA ALA A 55 5.57 -9.02 4.53
C ALA A 55 4.56 -9.44 3.45
N LEU A 56 4.30 -8.56 2.48
CA LEU A 56 3.24 -8.70 1.49
C LEU A 56 3.79 -8.72 0.06
N LEU A 57 3.16 -9.55 -0.78
CA LEU A 57 3.42 -9.59 -2.21
C LEU A 57 2.78 -8.40 -2.93
N PRO A 58 3.32 -7.99 -4.09
CA PRO A 58 2.74 -6.90 -4.89
C PRO A 58 1.26 -7.07 -5.23
N ALA A 59 0.79 -8.32 -5.36
CA ALA A 59 -0.59 -8.67 -5.69
C ALA A 59 -1.58 -8.40 -4.54
N GLN A 60 -1.10 -8.33 -3.29
CA GLN A 60 -1.90 -8.09 -2.10
C GLN A 60 -2.10 -6.58 -1.85
N LEU A 61 -1.49 -5.72 -2.68
CA LEU A 61 -1.42 -4.28 -2.47
C LEU A 61 -1.95 -3.49 -3.67
N LYS A 62 -2.78 -2.49 -3.37
CA LYS A 62 -3.26 -1.47 -4.30
C LYS A 62 -2.60 -0.12 -4.02
N SER A 63 -2.56 0.74 -5.04
CA SER A 63 -2.12 2.12 -4.86
C SER A 63 -3.15 2.90 -4.06
N TYR A 64 -2.70 3.64 -3.05
CA TYR A 64 -3.55 4.60 -2.37
C TYR A 64 -3.83 5.78 -3.31
N PHE A 65 -5.11 6.14 -3.44
CA PHE A 65 -5.55 7.24 -4.28
C PHE A 65 -6.25 8.28 -3.44
N ILE A 66 -5.79 9.54 -3.54
CA ILE A 66 -6.48 10.69 -2.96
C ILE A 66 -7.33 11.32 -4.08
N PRO A 67 -8.67 11.29 -3.99
CA PRO A 67 -9.55 11.99 -4.92
C PRO A 67 -9.18 13.47 -4.99
N GLY A 68 -8.84 13.96 -6.20
CA GLY A 68 -8.40 15.34 -6.45
C GLY A 68 -6.95 15.48 -6.93
N THR A 69 -6.13 14.42 -6.86
CA THR A 69 -4.71 14.47 -7.30
C THR A 69 -4.53 14.17 -8.81
N LEU A 70 -5.60 13.84 -9.54
CA LEU A 70 -5.54 13.69 -11.00
C LEU A 70 -5.40 15.08 -11.64
N LYS A 71 -4.18 15.48 -12.00
CA LYS A 71 -4.00 16.53 -13.01
C LYS A 71 -4.56 16.01 -14.33
N THR A 72 -5.65 16.64 -14.79
CA THR A 72 -6.26 16.43 -16.11
C THR A 72 -5.21 16.63 -17.20
N ARG A 73 -4.57 15.55 -17.66
CA ARG A 73 -3.89 15.51 -18.96
C ARG A 73 -4.77 14.77 -19.96
N LEU A 74 -5.92 15.36 -20.23
CA LEU A 74 -6.67 15.09 -21.45
C LEU A 74 -6.93 16.42 -22.15
N VAL A 75 -5.86 17.05 -22.63
CA VAL A 75 -5.98 18.05 -23.69
C VAL A 75 -5.87 17.27 -24.99
N ARG A 76 -6.98 17.17 -25.71
CA ARG A 76 -7.05 16.62 -27.07
C ARG A 76 -6.21 17.51 -28.00
N PRO A 77 -5.39 16.97 -28.92
CA PRO A 77 -4.99 17.73 -30.08
C PRO A 77 -6.16 17.75 -31.08
N GLU A 78 -6.48 18.95 -31.56
CA GLU A 78 -7.31 19.23 -32.73
C GLU A 78 -6.74 18.58 -34.00
#